data_AF-K0XP42-F1
#
_entry.id   AF-K0XP42-F1
#
_cell.length_a   1.000
_cell.length_b   1.000
_cell.length_c   1.000
_cell.angle_alpha   90.00
_cell.angle_beta   90.00
_cell.angle_gamma   90.00
#
_symmetry.space_group_name_H-M   'P 1'
#
loop_
_entity.id
_entity.type
_entity.pdbx_description
1 polymer ?
#
loop_
_entity_poly.entity_id
_entity_poly.type
_entity_poly.pdbx_seq_one_letter_code
_entity_poly.pdbx_strand_id
1 'polypeptide(L)'
;MNRYAYLLREIFECNTITQRELAEKLNLSLGSINSLIKDAMALNYLHKEGSSMSLTESGLDYLSPFKVERAVIMAAGFGSRFVPLTFETPKGLLEVFGERMIERQIKQLHEVGVFDIVIVVGYLKEHFEYLIDKYNVKLVYNPDYSTKNNISTLHYACKYIENSNVYILSSDNWMRDNMYHSYEPYSWYSSIYMEGNTNEWVLDFNKKREITAINVGGSDAYVMYGPVYFSKDFSKEFMPILEKAFATPGSDDWYWENVLMSEIQKKNSTLPAMHINPQPENQVYEFENLEELRAFDNKYMENSGNVALELIAKVFNIPESHIKGLRTLKAGMTNKSFLFEVDDKSYICRIPGKGTDVLINRSNEYDCYMAVKDLHITEKIIYFDKESGYKISKFYDGSKNADAFNKEEMARCMELLRTLHETDVKVSHRFDIAERIDYYTGLCEKSGGISFEDVEEVHKNMMLLLDLLKGMKSESRLCHIDSVADNFIITADNKIKLIDWEYAGMADPIIDVAMCAIYSYYDKSQADELLETYLKRKPLTDEYKKLYSYMALSGYLWALWTVYKANVGEEFGEYSLKMYRYAKDFFKEVMKL
;
A
#
# COMPACT_ATOMS: atom_id res chain seq x y z
N MET A 1 36.45 -14.64 10.47
CA MET A 1 36.03 -15.49 9.33
C MET A 1 36.56 -16.92 9.51
N ASN A 2 35.65 -17.90 9.54
CA ASN A 2 36.03 -19.32 9.60
C ASN A 2 36.49 -19.80 8.21
N ARG A 3 37.81 -19.72 7.97
CA ARG A 3 38.41 -19.97 6.65
C ARG A 3 38.22 -21.42 6.18
N TYR A 4 38.22 -22.39 7.09
CA TYR A 4 37.98 -23.79 6.73
C TYR A 4 36.57 -23.99 6.21
N ALA A 5 35.55 -23.47 6.91
CA ALA A 5 34.17 -23.60 6.46
C ALA A 5 33.94 -22.99 5.07
N TYR A 6 34.55 -21.83 4.80
CA TYR A 6 34.49 -21.20 3.46
C TYR A 6 35.17 -22.06 2.38
N LEU A 7 36.37 -22.58 2.66
CA LEU A 7 37.08 -23.47 1.74
C LEU A 7 36.29 -24.74 1.45
N LEU A 8 35.75 -25.38 2.49
CA LEU A 8 35.01 -26.64 2.38
C LEU A 8 33.71 -26.43 1.60
N ARG A 9 33.00 -25.32 1.80
CA ARG A 9 31.82 -24.95 1.01
C ARG A 9 32.13 -24.87 -0.48
N GLU A 10 33.14 -24.10 -0.87
CA GLU A 10 33.49 -23.92 -2.28
C GLU A 10 33.87 -25.24 -2.97
N ILE A 11 34.56 -26.12 -2.25
CA ILE A 11 34.93 -27.44 -2.76
C ILE A 11 33.72 -28.38 -2.82
N PHE A 12 32.80 -28.28 -1.86
CA PHE A 12 31.55 -29.04 -1.85
C PHE A 12 30.69 -28.71 -3.08
N GLU A 13 30.60 -27.42 -3.42
CA GLU A 13 29.80 -26.95 -4.56
C GLU A 13 30.49 -27.17 -5.91
N CYS A 14 31.83 -27.06 -5.95
CA CYS A 14 32.62 -27.31 -7.15
C CYS A 14 33.89 -28.11 -6.84
N ASN A 15 33.79 -29.44 -6.97
CA ASN A 15 34.90 -30.35 -6.68
C ASN A 15 36.12 -30.20 -7.61
N THR A 16 36.01 -29.43 -8.69
CA THR A 16 37.08 -29.14 -9.66
C THR A 16 37.62 -27.72 -9.55
N ILE A 17 37.17 -26.94 -8.55
CA ILE A 17 37.61 -25.56 -8.35
C ILE A 17 39.12 -25.47 -8.19
N THR A 18 39.74 -24.55 -8.92
CA THR A 18 41.18 -24.36 -8.88
C THR A 18 41.59 -23.54 -7.65
N GLN A 19 42.85 -23.68 -7.25
CA GLN A 19 43.43 -22.90 -6.15
C GLN A 19 43.44 -21.39 -6.43
N ARG A 20 43.47 -20.98 -7.71
CA ARG A 20 43.40 -19.58 -8.13
C ARG A 20 41.99 -19.02 -7.97
N GLU A 21 40.97 -19.75 -8.42
CA GLU A 21 39.58 -19.35 -8.22
C GLU A 21 39.23 -19.29 -6.73
N LEU A 22 39.70 -20.26 -5.92
CA LEU A 22 39.58 -20.21 -4.47
C LEU A 22 40.27 -18.98 -3.86
N ALA A 23 41.44 -18.59 -4.38
CA ALA A 23 42.16 -17.42 -3.91
C ALA A 23 41.38 -16.12 -4.17
N GLU A 24 40.76 -16.01 -5.35
CA GLU A 24 39.89 -14.90 -5.72
C GLU A 24 38.63 -14.86 -4.84
N LYS A 25 37.88 -15.98 -4.75
CA LYS A 25 36.63 -16.06 -3.98
C LYS A 25 36.82 -15.79 -2.49
N LEU A 26 37.87 -16.35 -1.87
CA LEU A 26 38.15 -16.14 -0.45
C LEU A 26 38.91 -14.83 -0.18
N ASN A 27 39.29 -14.09 -1.23
CA ASN A 27 40.15 -12.91 -1.16
C ASN A 27 41.44 -13.19 -0.34
N LEU A 28 42.12 -14.28 -0.69
CA LEU A 28 43.36 -14.75 -0.06
C LEU A 28 44.47 -14.89 -1.09
N SER A 29 45.72 -14.84 -0.64
CA SER A 29 46.84 -15.15 -1.53
C SER A 29 46.82 -16.64 -1.93
N LEU A 30 47.32 -16.95 -3.13
CA LEU A 30 47.46 -18.35 -3.58
C LEU A 30 48.26 -19.21 -2.58
N GLY A 31 49.30 -18.64 -1.96
CA GLY A 31 50.08 -19.31 -0.92
C GLY A 31 49.25 -19.62 0.34
N SER A 32 48.38 -18.69 0.74
CA SER A 32 47.45 -18.89 1.85
C SER A 32 46.43 -19.99 1.57
N ILE A 33 45.88 -20.05 0.35
CA ILE A 33 44.98 -21.14 -0.07
C ILE A 33 45.70 -22.49 -0.05
N ASN A 34 46.92 -22.55 -0.59
CA ASN A 34 47.70 -23.79 -0.58
C ASN A 34 47.99 -24.29 0.84
N SER A 35 48.30 -23.38 1.78
CA SER A 35 48.44 -23.74 3.20
C SER A 35 47.12 -24.26 3.75
N LEU A 36 46.01 -23.55 3.51
CA LEU A 36 44.70 -23.89 4.05
C LEU A 36 44.21 -25.27 3.56
N ILE A 37 44.43 -25.59 2.29
CA ILE A 37 44.12 -26.91 1.72
C ILE A 37 44.99 -27.99 2.38
N LYS A 38 46.30 -27.75 2.54
CA LYS A 38 47.21 -28.70 3.18
C LYS A 38 46.78 -28.97 4.63
N ASP A 39 46.41 -27.92 5.35
CA ASP A 39 45.96 -28.02 6.74
C ASP A 39 44.62 -28.75 6.83
N ALA A 40 43.67 -28.45 5.93
CA ALA A 40 42.38 -29.16 5.85
C ALA A 40 42.55 -30.65 5.50
N MET A 41 43.50 -31.02 4.65
CA MET A 41 43.85 -32.42 4.38
C MET A 41 44.46 -33.09 5.62
N ALA A 42 45.34 -32.39 6.36
CA ALA A 42 45.96 -32.91 7.58
C ALA A 42 44.94 -33.12 8.71
N LEU A 43 43.89 -32.28 8.76
CA LEU A 43 42.74 -32.42 9.65
C LEU A 43 41.73 -33.46 9.16
N ASN A 44 42.01 -34.15 8.05
CA ASN A 44 41.13 -35.11 7.42
C ASN A 44 39.77 -34.53 7.02
N TYR A 45 39.69 -33.25 6.63
CA TYR A 45 38.46 -32.64 6.10
C TYR A 45 38.31 -32.81 4.58
N LEU A 46 39.43 -32.92 3.88
CA LEU A 46 39.47 -32.99 2.42
C LEU A 46 40.29 -34.19 1.96
N HIS A 47 39.80 -34.82 0.90
CA HIS A 47 40.56 -35.75 0.07
C HIS A 47 40.84 -35.09 -1.28
N LYS A 48 42.02 -35.36 -1.85
CA LYS A 48 42.41 -34.85 -3.17
C LYS A 48 42.81 -36.01 -4.07
N GLU A 49 42.12 -36.15 -5.19
CA GLU A 49 42.40 -37.12 -6.23
C GLU A 49 42.63 -36.38 -7.56
N GLY A 50 43.87 -36.39 -8.05
CA GLY A 50 44.27 -35.63 -9.22
C GLY A 50 44.02 -34.13 -9.06
N SER A 51 43.21 -33.56 -9.96
CA SER A 51 42.77 -32.16 -9.93
C SER A 51 41.50 -31.93 -9.11
N SER A 52 40.80 -32.98 -8.69
CA SER A 52 39.55 -32.89 -7.93
C SER A 52 39.78 -32.97 -6.42
N MET A 53 38.96 -32.24 -5.67
CA MET A 53 38.92 -32.23 -4.21
C MET A 53 37.51 -32.59 -3.75
N SER A 54 37.40 -33.47 -2.75
CA SER A 54 36.13 -33.87 -2.16
C SER A 54 36.21 -33.80 -0.64
N LEU A 55 35.06 -33.60 0.00
CA LEU A 55 34.97 -33.58 1.45
C LEU A 55 34.95 -35.02 1.97
N THR A 56 35.63 -35.25 3.08
CA THR A 56 35.50 -36.48 3.86
C THR A 56 34.27 -36.39 4.76
N GLU A 57 33.93 -37.48 5.45
CA GLU A 57 32.91 -37.49 6.52
C GLU A 57 33.22 -36.45 7.60
N SER A 58 34.48 -36.38 8.07
CA SER A 58 34.89 -35.38 9.06
C SER A 58 34.80 -33.93 8.54
N GLY A 59 35.02 -33.71 7.24
CA GLY A 59 34.82 -32.40 6.62
C GLY A 59 33.35 -32.01 6.53
N LEU A 60 32.47 -32.97 6.22
CA LEU A 60 31.02 -32.77 6.23
C LEU A 60 30.50 -32.51 7.66
N ASP A 61 30.99 -33.25 8.65
CA ASP A 61 30.66 -33.02 10.07
C ASP A 61 31.08 -31.63 10.52
N TYR A 62 32.26 -31.17 10.09
CA TYR A 62 32.72 -29.82 10.36
C TYR A 62 31.84 -28.76 9.71
N LEU A 63 31.35 -29.00 8.50
CA LEU A 63 30.43 -28.10 7.80
C LEU A 63 29.00 -28.11 8.35
N SER A 64 28.58 -29.21 8.99
CA SER A 64 27.20 -29.42 9.43
C SER A 64 26.58 -28.25 10.22
N PRO A 65 27.29 -27.53 11.11
CA PRO A 65 26.70 -26.41 11.86
C PRO A 65 26.44 -25.17 11.00
N PHE A 66 27.07 -25.08 9.82
CA PHE A 66 26.92 -23.96 8.87
C PHE A 66 25.87 -24.24 7.80
N LYS A 67 25.23 -25.42 7.81
CA LYS A 67 24.23 -25.78 6.83
C LYS A 67 23.05 -24.80 6.91
N VAL A 68 22.67 -24.22 5.79
CA VAL A 68 21.48 -23.38 5.71
C VAL A 68 20.26 -24.26 5.93
N GLU A 69 19.42 -23.88 6.89
CA GLU A 69 18.27 -24.67 7.30
C GLU A 69 17.02 -24.26 6.53
N ARG A 70 16.89 -22.97 6.18
CA ARG A 70 15.67 -22.42 5.59
C ARG A 70 15.85 -21.03 4.96
N ALA A 71 14.81 -20.56 4.29
CA ALA A 71 14.66 -19.18 3.85
C ALA A 71 13.30 -18.60 4.28
N VAL A 72 13.28 -17.29 4.53
CA VAL A 72 12.09 -16.50 4.81
C VAL A 72 12.01 -15.40 3.74
N ILE A 73 10.90 -15.36 2.99
CA ILE A 73 10.65 -14.38 1.95
C ILE A 73 9.58 -13.39 2.42
N MET A 74 9.91 -12.10 2.43
CA MET A 74 9.02 -10.99 2.74
C MET A 74 8.18 -10.63 1.51
N ALA A 75 6.88 -10.87 1.56
CA ALA A 75 5.93 -10.67 0.46
C ALA A 75 4.63 -9.97 0.90
N ALA A 76 4.66 -9.25 2.02
CA ALA A 76 3.46 -8.65 2.61
C ALA A 76 3.10 -7.26 2.04
N GLY A 77 4.05 -6.59 1.37
CA GLY A 77 3.94 -5.20 0.95
C GLY A 77 3.01 -4.96 -0.24
N PHE A 78 2.42 -3.75 -0.28
CA PHE A 78 1.51 -3.32 -1.35
C PHE A 78 2.21 -3.00 -2.69
N GLY A 79 3.38 -2.36 -2.65
CA GLY A 79 4.08 -1.92 -3.87
C GLY A 79 3.38 -0.74 -4.58
N SER A 80 3.15 0.36 -3.85
CA SER A 80 2.36 1.53 -4.30
C SER A 80 2.91 2.27 -5.52
N ARG A 81 4.19 2.07 -5.86
CA ARG A 81 4.86 2.67 -7.02
C ARG A 81 4.71 1.87 -8.31
N PHE A 82 4.08 0.69 -8.24
CA PHE A 82 3.78 -0.18 -9.39
C PHE A 82 2.30 -0.18 -9.75
N VAL A 83 1.50 0.74 -9.19
CA VAL A 83 0.11 0.86 -9.62
C VAL A 83 0.06 1.28 -11.10
N PRO A 84 -0.91 0.79 -11.88
CA PRO A 84 -2.04 -0.06 -11.46
C PRO A 84 -1.75 -1.57 -11.40
N LEU A 85 -0.55 -2.06 -11.77
CA LEU A 85 -0.24 -3.49 -11.79
C LEU A 85 -0.44 -4.12 -10.39
N THR A 86 0.05 -3.42 -9.37
CA THR A 86 -0.06 -3.89 -7.98
C THR A 86 -1.46 -3.80 -7.39
N PHE A 87 -2.45 -3.24 -8.08
CA PHE A 87 -3.84 -3.36 -7.63
C PHE A 87 -4.41 -4.77 -7.80
N GLU A 88 -3.79 -5.59 -8.66
CA GLU A 88 -4.29 -6.92 -9.04
C GLU A 88 -3.24 -8.02 -8.84
N THR A 89 -1.95 -7.68 -8.87
CA THR A 89 -0.86 -8.65 -8.72
C THR A 89 0.17 -8.14 -7.71
N PRO A 90 0.43 -8.86 -6.60
CA PRO A 90 1.52 -8.51 -5.68
C PRO A 90 2.85 -8.29 -6.42
N LYS A 91 3.66 -7.32 -5.98
CA LYS A 91 4.92 -6.96 -6.66
C LYS A 91 5.82 -8.18 -6.89
N GLY A 92 6.02 -9.03 -5.89
CA GLY A 92 6.83 -10.25 -6.00
C GLY A 92 6.31 -11.31 -7.00
N LEU A 93 5.05 -11.20 -7.45
CA LEU A 93 4.46 -12.06 -8.48
C LEU A 93 4.46 -11.43 -9.88
N LEU A 94 4.98 -10.21 -10.04
CA LEU A 94 5.26 -9.66 -11.36
C LEU A 94 6.35 -10.49 -12.04
N GLU A 95 6.27 -10.55 -13.37
CA GLU A 95 7.17 -11.34 -14.19
C GLU A 95 8.32 -10.48 -14.69
N VAL A 96 9.50 -11.08 -14.79
CA VAL A 96 10.67 -10.49 -15.42
C VAL A 96 11.22 -11.55 -16.37
N PHE A 97 11.26 -11.24 -17.66
CA PHE A 97 11.57 -12.18 -18.74
C PHE A 97 10.70 -13.45 -18.70
N GLY A 98 9.42 -13.29 -18.36
CA GLY A 98 8.42 -14.37 -18.31
C GLY A 98 8.49 -15.27 -17.07
N GLU A 99 9.32 -14.92 -16.08
CA GLU A 99 9.40 -15.64 -14.81
C GLU A 99 9.02 -14.73 -13.64
N ARG A 100 8.16 -15.21 -12.74
CA ARG A 100 7.79 -14.46 -11.52
C ARG A 100 8.99 -14.30 -10.61
N MET A 101 9.23 -13.08 -10.11
CA MET A 101 10.40 -12.78 -9.27
C MET A 101 10.54 -13.75 -8.08
N ILE A 102 9.45 -13.96 -7.32
CA ILE A 102 9.48 -14.89 -6.18
C ILE A 102 9.73 -16.35 -6.59
N GLU A 103 9.21 -16.80 -7.72
CA GLU A 103 9.45 -18.17 -8.20
C GLU A 103 10.92 -18.40 -8.56
N ARG A 104 11.57 -17.37 -9.12
CA ARG A 104 13.00 -17.41 -9.43
C ARG A 104 13.82 -17.63 -8.15
N GLN A 105 13.52 -16.88 -7.08
CA GLN A 105 14.22 -17.04 -5.80
C GLN A 105 14.02 -18.44 -5.22
N ILE A 106 12.79 -18.95 -5.26
CA ILE A 106 12.46 -20.31 -4.78
C ILE A 106 13.25 -21.37 -5.54
N LYS A 107 13.33 -21.27 -6.88
CA LYS A 107 14.13 -22.20 -7.70
C LYS A 107 15.62 -22.13 -7.36
N GLN A 108 16.15 -20.93 -7.20
CA GLN A 108 17.56 -20.73 -6.81
C GLN A 108 17.86 -21.30 -5.41
N LEU A 109 16.94 -21.17 -4.45
CA LEU A 109 17.07 -21.81 -3.13
C LEU A 109 17.04 -23.35 -3.24
N HIS A 110 16.15 -23.90 -4.07
CA HIS A 110 16.06 -25.34 -4.29
C HIS A 110 17.32 -25.92 -4.95
N GLU A 111 17.94 -25.19 -5.88
CA GLU A 111 19.20 -25.59 -6.53
C GLU A 111 20.34 -25.82 -5.53
N VAL A 112 20.36 -25.07 -4.42
CA VAL A 112 21.38 -25.19 -3.36
C VAL A 112 20.90 -26.04 -2.18
N GLY A 113 19.76 -26.73 -2.33
CA GLY A 113 19.23 -27.67 -1.34
C GLY A 113 18.51 -27.04 -0.15
N VAL A 114 18.09 -25.78 -0.26
CA VAL A 114 17.27 -25.08 0.76
C VAL A 114 15.80 -25.21 0.38
N PHE A 115 15.11 -26.20 0.98
CA PHE A 115 13.71 -26.53 0.67
C PHE A 115 12.70 -26.04 1.72
N ASP A 116 13.14 -25.76 2.96
CA ASP A 116 12.24 -25.20 3.98
C ASP A 116 12.11 -23.69 3.74
N ILE A 117 11.07 -23.30 2.99
CA ILE A 117 10.84 -21.91 2.60
C ILE A 117 9.56 -21.41 3.24
N VAL A 118 9.65 -20.28 3.92
CA VAL A 118 8.51 -19.58 4.53
C VAL A 118 8.30 -18.27 3.77
N ILE A 119 7.08 -18.00 3.31
CA ILE A 119 6.73 -16.75 2.65
C ILE A 119 5.74 -16.01 3.56
N VAL A 120 6.13 -14.83 4.00
CA VAL A 120 5.27 -13.97 4.82
C VAL A 120 4.45 -13.08 3.90
N VAL A 121 3.15 -13.28 3.90
CA VAL A 121 2.19 -12.65 2.97
C VAL A 121 1.25 -11.70 3.71
N GLY A 122 0.72 -10.71 3.01
CA GLY A 122 -0.14 -9.67 3.56
C GLY A 122 -1.12 -9.19 2.49
N TYR A 123 -0.75 -8.12 1.78
CA TYR A 123 -1.51 -7.61 0.65
C TYR A 123 -1.72 -8.67 -0.44
N LEU A 124 -2.98 -8.89 -0.85
CA LEU A 124 -3.39 -9.90 -1.87
C LEU A 124 -2.80 -11.32 -1.62
N LYS A 125 -2.70 -11.72 -0.34
CA LYS A 125 -2.09 -12.99 0.10
C LYS A 125 -2.57 -14.23 -0.65
N GLU A 126 -3.83 -14.27 -1.08
CA GLU A 126 -4.44 -15.39 -1.78
C GLU A 126 -3.69 -15.73 -3.09
N HIS A 127 -3.07 -14.73 -3.73
CA HIS A 127 -2.31 -14.93 -4.97
C HIS A 127 -1.05 -15.78 -4.79
N PHE A 128 -0.54 -15.94 -3.57
CA PHE A 128 0.64 -16.74 -3.27
C PHE A 128 0.33 -18.21 -2.96
N GLU A 129 -0.95 -18.57 -2.77
CA GLU A 129 -1.37 -19.88 -2.26
C GLU A 129 -0.86 -21.05 -3.12
N TYR A 130 -0.93 -20.92 -4.45
CA TYR A 130 -0.45 -21.94 -5.39
C TYR A 130 1.04 -22.32 -5.23
N LEU A 131 1.86 -21.46 -4.60
CA LEU A 131 3.26 -21.75 -4.34
C LEU A 131 3.43 -22.92 -3.35
N ILE A 132 2.45 -23.16 -2.47
CA ILE A 132 2.44 -24.28 -1.53
C ILE A 132 2.52 -25.59 -2.30
N ASP A 133 1.59 -25.84 -3.22
CA ASP A 133 1.58 -27.10 -3.98
C ASP A 133 2.70 -27.17 -5.01
N LYS A 134 3.03 -26.03 -5.65
CA LYS A 134 4.03 -25.98 -6.72
C LYS A 134 5.47 -26.18 -6.21
N TYR A 135 5.77 -25.67 -5.02
CA TYR A 135 7.14 -25.61 -4.49
C TYR A 135 7.27 -26.11 -3.05
N ASN A 136 6.21 -26.58 -2.41
CA ASN A 136 6.21 -27.07 -1.03
C ASN A 136 6.66 -26.01 0.01
N VAL A 137 6.25 -24.75 -0.20
CA VAL A 137 6.53 -23.63 0.71
C VAL A 137 5.45 -23.50 1.79
N LYS A 138 5.75 -22.73 2.86
CA LYS A 138 4.80 -22.38 3.92
C LYS A 138 4.39 -20.92 3.80
N LEU A 139 3.10 -20.62 3.88
CA LEU A 139 2.62 -19.24 3.97
C LEU A 139 2.34 -18.83 5.41
N VAL A 140 2.74 -17.60 5.75
CA VAL A 140 2.47 -16.97 7.06
C VAL A 140 1.80 -15.63 6.80
N TYR A 141 0.60 -15.43 7.34
CA TYR A 141 -0.10 -14.16 7.19
C TYR A 141 0.39 -13.13 8.22
N ASN A 142 0.78 -11.96 7.74
CA ASN A 142 1.06 -10.76 8.53
C ASN A 142 -0.20 -9.87 8.54
N PRO A 143 -1.00 -9.84 9.62
CA PRO A 143 -2.18 -8.97 9.72
C PRO A 143 -1.84 -7.47 9.86
N ASP A 144 -0.62 -7.12 10.27
CA ASP A 144 -0.18 -5.74 10.47
C ASP A 144 0.44 -5.11 9.21
N TYR A 145 0.38 -5.78 8.05
CA TYR A 145 1.02 -5.33 6.81
C TYR A 145 0.60 -3.93 6.33
N SER A 146 -0.60 -3.48 6.71
CA SER A 146 -1.15 -2.17 6.34
C SER A 146 -0.92 -1.08 7.38
N THR A 147 -0.57 -1.46 8.61
CA THR A 147 -0.42 -0.54 9.76
C THR A 147 1.01 -0.40 10.23
N LYS A 148 1.87 -1.39 9.92
CA LYS A 148 3.28 -1.40 10.28
C LYS A 148 4.15 -1.76 9.08
N ASN A 149 5.36 -1.22 9.07
CA ASN A 149 6.36 -1.47 8.03
C ASN A 149 6.98 -2.88 8.16
N ASN A 150 8.06 -3.19 7.44
CA ASN A 150 8.57 -4.56 7.28
C ASN A 150 9.05 -5.22 8.60
N ILE A 151 9.21 -4.48 9.71
CA ILE A 151 9.47 -5.06 11.04
C ILE A 151 8.41 -6.07 11.46
N SER A 152 7.14 -5.80 11.13
CA SER A 152 6.02 -6.72 11.37
C SER A 152 6.20 -8.05 10.65
N THR A 153 6.81 -8.04 9.47
CA THR A 153 7.01 -9.24 8.66
C THR A 153 7.98 -10.20 9.35
N LEU A 154 9.07 -9.70 9.93
CA LEU A 154 10.01 -10.53 10.70
C LEU A 154 9.42 -10.97 12.05
N HIS A 155 8.60 -10.12 12.68
CA HIS A 155 7.85 -10.50 13.90
C HIS A 155 6.98 -11.74 13.67
N TYR A 156 6.14 -11.75 12.63
CA TYR A 156 5.30 -12.90 12.31
C TYR A 156 6.10 -14.13 11.83
N ALA A 157 7.32 -13.93 11.34
CA ALA A 157 8.25 -15.00 11.00
C ALA A 157 9.17 -15.44 12.15
N CYS A 158 9.07 -14.85 13.35
CA CYS A 158 10.07 -14.97 14.41
C CYS A 158 10.40 -16.42 14.77
N LYS A 159 9.38 -17.27 14.97
CA LYS A 159 9.54 -18.70 15.26
C LYS A 159 10.25 -19.50 14.16
N TYR A 160 10.29 -18.96 12.94
CA TYR A 160 11.01 -19.57 11.82
C TYR A 160 12.43 -19.04 11.71
N ILE A 161 12.72 -17.84 12.17
CA ILE A 161 14.06 -17.22 12.06
C ILE A 161 14.92 -17.56 13.28
N GLU A 162 14.36 -17.43 14.48
CA GLU A 162 15.07 -17.59 15.74
C GLU A 162 15.74 -18.97 15.85
N ASN A 163 17.00 -18.99 16.30
CA ASN A 163 17.80 -20.20 16.46
C ASN A 163 17.97 -21.03 15.17
N SER A 164 17.99 -20.40 13.99
CA SER A 164 18.20 -21.07 12.71
C SER A 164 19.23 -20.38 11.81
N ASN A 165 19.85 -21.17 10.91
CA ASN A 165 20.65 -20.67 9.80
C ASN A 165 19.71 -20.33 8.64
N VAL A 166 19.49 -19.05 8.35
CA VAL A 166 18.35 -18.60 7.55
C VAL A 166 18.67 -17.45 6.63
N TYR A 167 18.21 -17.55 5.38
CA TYR A 167 18.14 -16.41 4.47
C TYR A 167 16.87 -15.59 4.71
N ILE A 168 16.99 -14.27 4.72
CA ILE A 168 15.85 -13.34 4.68
C ILE A 168 15.89 -12.61 3.34
N LEU A 169 14.78 -12.65 2.60
CA LEU A 169 14.69 -12.23 1.20
C LEU A 169 13.52 -11.28 1.00
N SER A 170 13.63 -10.31 0.10
CA SER A 170 12.50 -9.50 -0.37
C SER A 170 11.92 -10.11 -1.64
N SER A 171 10.61 -10.39 -1.68
CA SER A 171 9.96 -11.10 -2.80
C SER A 171 10.04 -10.41 -4.15
N ASP A 172 10.32 -9.11 -4.15
CA ASP A 172 10.42 -8.22 -5.31
C ASP A 172 11.87 -7.97 -5.75
N ASN A 173 12.84 -8.67 -5.16
CA ASN A 173 14.17 -8.75 -5.72
C ASN A 173 14.19 -9.77 -6.88
N TRP A 174 14.80 -9.40 -8.00
CA TRP A 174 15.15 -10.30 -9.10
C TRP A 174 16.66 -10.47 -9.13
N MET A 175 17.15 -11.71 -9.01
CA MET A 175 18.60 -12.00 -8.99
C MET A 175 19.04 -12.63 -10.30
N ARG A 176 20.09 -12.09 -10.91
CA ARG A 176 20.62 -12.59 -12.19
C ARG A 176 21.15 -14.00 -12.05
N ASP A 177 22.12 -14.20 -11.17
CA ASP A 177 22.74 -15.50 -10.91
C ASP A 177 22.38 -16.00 -9.51
N ASN A 178 22.48 -17.31 -9.28
CA ASN A 178 22.22 -17.87 -7.96
C ASN A 178 23.35 -17.48 -6.99
N MET A 179 23.02 -16.73 -5.95
CA MET A 179 23.96 -16.27 -4.92
C MET A 179 23.81 -17.00 -3.58
N TYR A 180 22.92 -17.98 -3.52
CA TYR A 180 22.70 -18.78 -2.33
C TYR A 180 23.68 -19.95 -2.29
N HIS A 181 23.86 -20.50 -1.10
CA HIS A 181 24.78 -21.61 -0.86
C HIS A 181 24.15 -22.62 0.10
N SER A 182 24.55 -23.89 0.01
CA SER A 182 24.09 -24.92 0.95
C SER A 182 24.62 -24.69 2.37
N TYR A 183 25.76 -24.01 2.50
CA TYR A 183 26.44 -23.75 3.76
C TYR A 183 26.91 -22.30 3.82
N GLU A 184 26.72 -21.63 4.94
CA GLU A 184 27.10 -20.23 5.12
C GLU A 184 27.85 -20.02 6.44
N PRO A 185 29.15 -19.70 6.40
CA PRO A 185 29.98 -19.69 7.60
C PRO A 185 29.78 -18.54 8.60
N TYR A 186 29.08 -17.47 8.19
CA TYR A 186 28.84 -16.28 9.02
C TYR A 186 27.67 -15.47 8.47
N SER A 187 27.03 -14.68 9.33
CA SER A 187 25.99 -13.74 8.91
C SER A 187 26.56 -12.68 7.99
N TRP A 188 25.81 -12.34 6.94
CA TRP A 188 26.19 -11.32 5.99
C TRP A 188 24.99 -10.60 5.40
N TYR A 189 25.20 -9.38 4.91
CA TYR A 189 24.21 -8.59 4.19
C TYR A 189 24.70 -8.31 2.77
N SER A 190 23.88 -8.60 1.76
CA SER A 190 24.19 -8.32 0.34
C SER A 190 24.35 -6.82 0.12
N SER A 191 25.36 -6.43 -0.63
CA SER A 191 25.69 -5.02 -0.79
C SER A 191 26.21 -4.71 -2.17
N ILE A 192 25.85 -3.55 -2.69
CA ILE A 192 26.37 -3.03 -3.94
C ILE A 192 27.09 -1.71 -3.68
N TYR A 193 28.07 -1.39 -4.51
CA TYR A 193 28.68 -0.07 -4.49
C TYR A 193 27.80 0.90 -5.28
N MET A 194 27.51 2.07 -4.72
CA MET A 194 26.80 3.14 -5.41
C MET A 194 27.69 4.37 -5.56
N GLU A 195 27.94 4.76 -6.81
CA GLU A 195 28.63 6.01 -7.13
C GLU A 195 27.68 7.21 -6.97
N GLY A 196 28.21 8.30 -6.41
CA GLY A 196 27.45 9.52 -6.15
C GLY A 196 26.51 9.43 -4.94
N ASN A 197 25.67 10.45 -4.79
CA ASN A 197 24.78 10.59 -3.63
C ASN A 197 23.67 9.53 -3.65
N THR A 198 23.42 8.94 -2.49
CA THR A 198 22.34 7.97 -2.26
C THR A 198 21.58 8.29 -0.97
N ASN A 199 20.32 7.89 -0.91
CA ASN A 199 19.51 7.90 0.31
C ASN A 199 19.41 6.51 0.95
N GLU A 200 20.10 5.52 0.37
CA GLU A 200 20.13 4.13 0.85
C GLU A 200 20.92 3.99 2.16
N TRP A 201 20.86 2.78 2.72
CA TRP A 201 21.54 2.40 3.95
C TRP A 201 23.02 2.11 3.68
N VAL A 202 23.87 3.10 3.90
CA VAL A 202 25.32 3.06 3.71
C VAL A 202 26.01 2.26 4.81
N LEU A 203 26.94 1.39 4.41
CA LEU A 203 27.68 0.49 5.28
C LEU A 203 29.12 0.97 5.53
N ASP A 204 29.50 1.13 6.79
CA ASP A 204 30.90 1.16 7.21
C ASP A 204 31.35 -0.24 7.65
N PHE A 205 32.57 -0.64 7.29
CA PHE A 205 33.10 -1.95 7.66
C PHE A 205 34.61 -1.94 7.87
N ASN A 206 35.10 -2.90 8.68
CA ASN A 206 36.51 -3.02 8.98
C ASN A 206 37.28 -3.91 7.97
N LYS A 207 38.59 -4.08 8.17
CA LYS A 207 39.45 -4.91 7.28
C LYS A 207 39.05 -6.40 7.23
N LYS A 208 38.28 -6.89 8.19
CA LYS A 208 37.72 -8.26 8.19
C LYS A 208 36.36 -8.34 7.49
N ARG A 209 35.88 -7.22 6.92
CA ARG A 209 34.55 -7.05 6.32
C ARG A 209 33.39 -7.11 7.32
N GLU A 210 33.66 -6.96 8.62
CA GLU A 210 32.60 -6.86 9.63
C GLU A 210 31.97 -5.46 9.53
N ILE A 211 30.65 -5.39 9.47
CA ILE A 211 29.89 -4.13 9.43
C ILE A 211 30.00 -3.48 10.81
N THR A 212 30.43 -2.22 10.82
CA THR A 212 30.70 -1.44 12.05
C THR A 212 29.73 -0.27 12.25
N ALA A 213 29.09 0.20 11.19
CA ALA A 213 28.01 1.18 11.27
C ALA A 213 27.11 1.09 10.03
N ILE A 214 25.88 1.54 10.19
CA ILE A 214 24.90 1.68 9.12
C ILE A 214 24.35 3.11 9.20
N ASN A 215 24.35 3.86 8.12
CA ASN A 215 23.85 5.23 8.09
C ASN A 215 22.84 5.39 6.94
N VAL A 216 21.79 6.17 7.15
CA VAL A 216 20.85 6.49 6.07
C VAL A 216 21.41 7.65 5.25
N GLY A 217 21.67 7.38 3.98
CA GLY A 217 22.24 8.30 3.02
C GLY A 217 23.76 8.45 3.09
N GLY A 218 24.35 8.88 1.96
CA GLY A 218 25.79 9.09 1.82
C GLY A 218 26.19 9.27 0.35
N SER A 219 27.49 9.10 0.05
CA SER A 219 28.03 9.16 -1.31
C SER A 219 29.16 8.15 -1.49
N ASP A 220 29.28 7.58 -2.68
CA ASP A 220 30.42 6.75 -3.12
C ASP A 220 30.73 5.60 -2.15
N ALA A 221 29.68 4.87 -1.75
CA ALA A 221 29.74 3.90 -0.67
C ALA A 221 29.00 2.60 -0.99
N TYR A 222 29.31 1.55 -0.21
CA TYR A 222 28.52 0.33 -0.24
C TYR A 222 27.21 0.53 0.51
N VAL A 223 26.12 0.02 -0.05
CA VAL A 223 24.78 0.09 0.55
C VAL A 223 24.20 -1.30 0.77
N MET A 224 23.27 -1.42 1.71
CA MET A 224 22.45 -2.63 1.91
C MET A 224 21.53 -2.81 0.71
N TYR A 225 21.68 -3.92 -0.02
CA TYR A 225 20.89 -4.16 -1.23
C TYR A 225 20.78 -5.65 -1.53
N GLY A 226 19.55 -6.18 -1.51
CA GLY A 226 19.26 -7.58 -1.77
C GLY A 226 19.21 -8.46 -0.53
N PRO A 227 19.50 -9.77 -0.66
CA PRO A 227 19.25 -10.74 0.39
C PRO A 227 20.23 -10.63 1.58
N VAL A 228 19.82 -11.18 2.71
CA VAL A 228 20.64 -11.25 3.92
C VAL A 228 20.64 -12.68 4.46
N TYR A 229 21.75 -13.08 5.09
CA TYR A 229 21.86 -14.36 5.77
C TYR A 229 22.14 -14.15 7.27
N PHE A 230 21.36 -14.82 8.11
CA PHE A 230 21.61 -14.93 9.55
C PHE A 230 22.12 -16.32 9.87
N SER A 231 23.28 -16.40 10.53
CA SER A 231 23.69 -17.61 11.23
C SER A 231 22.78 -17.86 12.44
N LYS A 232 22.75 -19.10 12.90
CA LYS A 232 22.01 -19.53 14.09
C LYS A 232 22.28 -18.69 15.33
N ASP A 233 23.55 -18.37 15.59
CA ASP A 233 23.93 -17.54 16.74
C ASP A 233 23.45 -16.09 16.57
N PHE A 234 23.49 -15.57 15.34
CA PHE A 234 23.02 -14.22 15.06
C PHE A 234 21.50 -14.13 15.19
N SER A 235 20.75 -15.05 14.57
CA SER A 235 19.30 -15.06 14.63
C SER A 235 18.78 -15.25 16.06
N LYS A 236 19.45 -16.09 16.86
CA LYS A 236 19.16 -16.27 18.29
C LYS A 236 19.26 -14.97 19.10
N GLU A 237 20.29 -14.17 18.87
CA GLU A 237 20.48 -12.91 19.62
C GLU A 237 19.64 -11.77 19.03
N PHE A 238 19.46 -11.71 17.71
CA PHE A 238 18.77 -10.62 17.03
C PHE A 238 17.25 -10.66 17.22
N MET A 239 16.63 -11.84 17.14
CA MET A 239 15.16 -11.92 17.15
C MET A 239 14.52 -11.40 18.45
N PRO A 240 15.04 -11.68 19.66
CA PRO A 240 14.54 -11.07 20.89
C PRO A 240 14.64 -9.53 20.90
N ILE A 241 15.66 -8.98 20.24
CA ILE A 241 15.86 -7.52 20.12
C ILE A 241 14.79 -6.93 19.18
N LEU A 242 14.52 -7.61 18.07
CA LEU A 242 13.47 -7.24 17.11
C LEU A 242 12.08 -7.29 17.73
N GLU A 243 11.75 -8.34 18.46
CA GLU A 243 10.46 -8.48 19.18
C GLU A 243 10.24 -7.32 20.16
N LYS A 244 11.29 -6.93 20.90
CA LYS A 244 11.23 -5.78 21.80
C LYS A 244 11.01 -4.47 21.06
N ALA A 245 11.65 -4.27 19.91
CA ALA A 245 11.46 -3.08 19.08
C ALA A 245 10.03 -3.02 18.50
N PHE A 246 9.52 -4.14 18.01
CA PHE A 246 8.15 -4.25 17.50
C PHE A 246 7.08 -3.91 18.55
N ALA A 247 7.31 -4.26 19.81
CA ALA A 247 6.41 -3.95 20.92
C ALA A 247 6.54 -2.51 21.47
N THR A 248 7.51 -1.73 20.98
CA THR A 248 7.76 -0.35 21.46
C THR A 248 6.81 0.64 20.77
N PRO A 249 6.05 1.48 21.50
CA PRO A 249 5.19 2.49 20.89
C PRO A 249 5.95 3.43 19.95
N GLY A 250 5.41 3.69 18.76
CA GLY A 250 6.02 4.55 17.74
C GLY A 250 7.04 3.85 16.83
N SER A 251 7.14 2.52 16.88
CA SER A 251 7.95 1.73 15.94
C SER A 251 7.19 1.26 14.70
N ASP A 252 5.95 1.73 14.50
CA ASP A 252 5.09 1.27 13.41
C ASP A 252 5.70 1.49 12.02
N ASP A 253 6.42 2.60 11.82
CA ASP A 253 7.09 2.92 10.54
C ASP A 253 8.48 2.29 10.39
N TRP A 254 8.97 1.55 11.39
CA TRP A 254 10.34 1.03 11.38
C TRP A 254 10.50 -0.13 10.41
N TYR A 255 11.58 -0.07 9.64
CA TYR A 255 12.14 -1.23 9.00
C TYR A 255 12.86 -2.11 10.02
N TRP A 256 12.94 -3.42 9.80
CA TRP A 256 13.76 -4.28 10.66
C TRP A 256 15.24 -3.88 10.60
N GLU A 257 15.68 -3.32 9.47
CA GLU A 257 16.99 -2.72 9.30
C GLU A 257 17.25 -1.56 10.28
N ASN A 258 16.22 -0.79 10.71
CA ASN A 258 16.38 0.23 11.74
C ASN A 258 16.84 -0.40 13.08
N VAL A 259 16.33 -1.60 13.39
CA VAL A 259 16.71 -2.34 14.59
C VAL A 259 18.15 -2.82 14.48
N LEU A 260 18.54 -3.36 13.32
CA LEU A 260 19.92 -3.79 13.05
C LEU A 260 20.91 -2.63 13.19
N MET A 261 20.62 -1.49 12.54
CA MET A 261 21.42 -0.26 12.62
C MET A 261 21.62 0.18 14.07
N SER A 262 20.52 0.29 14.82
CA SER A 262 20.54 0.69 16.23
C SER A 262 21.37 -0.27 17.09
N GLU A 263 21.31 -1.57 16.81
CA GLU A 263 22.04 -2.58 17.59
C GLU A 263 23.54 -2.60 17.28
N ILE A 264 23.94 -2.57 16.00
CA ILE A 264 25.35 -2.56 15.58
C ILE A 264 26.10 -1.35 16.17
N GLN A 265 25.45 -0.19 16.26
CA GLN A 265 26.08 1.02 16.77
C GLN A 265 26.16 1.11 18.30
N LYS A 266 25.59 0.16 19.05
CA LYS A 266 25.71 0.12 20.52
C LYS A 266 27.09 -0.35 20.94
N LYS A 267 27.70 0.39 21.87
CA LYS A 267 29.03 0.05 22.44
C LYS A 267 29.10 -1.31 23.13
N ASN A 268 27.98 -1.81 23.65
CA ASN A 268 27.89 -3.07 24.41
C ASN A 268 26.93 -4.06 23.73
N SER A 269 26.84 -4.05 22.40
CA SER A 269 26.00 -5.02 21.69
C SER A 269 26.49 -6.44 21.95
N THR A 270 25.56 -7.36 22.17
CA THR A 270 25.82 -8.81 22.26
C THR A 270 25.68 -9.50 20.90
N LEU A 271 25.30 -8.75 19.86
CA LEU A 271 25.01 -9.28 18.54
C LEU A 271 26.29 -9.81 17.88
N PRO A 272 26.30 -11.06 17.36
CA PRO A 272 27.42 -11.57 16.59
C PRO A 272 27.71 -10.70 15.35
N ALA A 273 28.96 -10.72 14.88
CA ALA A 273 29.37 -9.89 13.75
C ALA A 273 28.64 -10.29 12.46
N MET A 274 28.03 -9.31 11.81
CA MET A 274 27.55 -9.41 10.44
C MET A 274 28.60 -8.84 9.48
N HIS A 275 28.74 -9.45 8.31
CA HIS A 275 29.73 -9.06 7.32
C HIS A 275 29.08 -8.45 6.08
N ILE A 276 29.81 -7.57 5.40
CA ILE A 276 29.43 -7.13 4.07
C ILE A 276 29.63 -8.28 3.07
N ASN A 277 28.65 -8.50 2.18
CA ASN A 277 28.74 -9.39 1.03
C ASN A 277 28.67 -8.59 -0.28
N PRO A 278 29.81 -8.04 -0.77
CA PRO A 278 29.84 -7.22 -1.98
C PRO A 278 29.41 -8.01 -3.21
N GLN A 279 28.46 -7.46 -3.97
CA GLN A 279 27.95 -8.00 -5.22
C GLN A 279 28.20 -7.01 -6.37
N PRO A 280 28.37 -7.50 -7.61
CA PRO A 280 28.31 -6.67 -8.80
C PRO A 280 26.98 -5.91 -8.90
N GLU A 281 26.99 -4.71 -9.47
CA GLU A 281 25.79 -3.88 -9.66
C GLU A 281 24.69 -4.57 -10.50
N ASN A 282 25.06 -5.54 -11.34
CA ASN A 282 24.14 -6.26 -12.21
C ASN A 282 23.68 -7.62 -11.64
N GLN A 283 23.88 -7.86 -10.34
CA GLN A 283 23.57 -9.13 -9.69
C GLN A 283 22.15 -9.17 -9.09
N VAL A 284 21.77 -8.13 -8.36
CA VAL A 284 20.45 -7.99 -7.72
C VAL A 284 19.74 -6.80 -8.30
N TYR A 285 18.44 -6.93 -8.57
CA TYR A 285 17.59 -5.87 -9.07
C TYR A 285 16.38 -5.74 -8.15
N GLU A 286 16.24 -4.58 -7.52
CA GLU A 286 15.04 -4.14 -6.83
C GLU A 286 14.46 -2.99 -7.63
N PHE A 287 13.42 -3.27 -8.41
CA PHE A 287 12.80 -2.25 -9.25
C PHE A 287 11.95 -1.34 -8.36
N GLU A 288 12.25 -0.04 -8.32
CA GLU A 288 11.55 0.92 -7.47
C GLU A 288 10.23 1.40 -8.10
N ASN A 289 10.14 1.36 -9.43
CA ASN A 289 8.99 1.82 -10.22
C ASN A 289 8.86 1.05 -11.54
N LEU A 290 7.74 1.26 -12.24
CA LEU A 290 7.48 0.58 -13.50
C LEU A 290 8.47 1.00 -14.61
N GLU A 291 9.00 2.22 -14.57
CA GLU A 291 9.95 2.73 -15.55
C GLU A 291 11.27 1.95 -15.51
N GLU A 292 11.78 1.61 -14.33
CA GLU A 292 12.95 0.74 -14.17
C GLU A 292 12.68 -0.67 -14.70
N LEU A 293 11.51 -1.23 -14.39
CA LEU A 293 11.12 -2.55 -14.91
C LEU A 293 11.00 -2.53 -16.44
N ARG A 294 10.46 -1.45 -17.03
CA ARG A 294 10.38 -1.26 -18.49
C ARG A 294 11.73 -1.15 -19.17
N ALA A 295 12.69 -0.49 -18.52
CA ALA A 295 14.05 -0.39 -19.02
C ALA A 295 14.76 -1.76 -19.01
N PHE A 296 14.30 -2.68 -18.15
CA PHE A 296 14.87 -4.00 -17.99
C PHE A 296 14.17 -5.07 -18.86
N ASP A 297 12.84 -5.08 -18.91
CA ASP A 297 12.02 -6.02 -19.67
C ASP A 297 11.08 -5.30 -20.64
N ASN A 298 11.39 -5.44 -21.93
CA ASN A 298 10.66 -4.83 -23.04
C ASN A 298 9.16 -5.20 -23.07
N LYS A 299 8.74 -6.32 -22.45
CA LYS A 299 7.32 -6.70 -22.34
C LYS A 299 6.48 -5.52 -21.81
N TYR A 300 6.98 -4.86 -20.77
CA TYR A 300 6.28 -3.76 -20.09
C TYR A 300 6.26 -2.44 -20.89
N MET A 301 7.01 -2.34 -21.98
CA MET A 301 6.97 -1.17 -22.86
C MET A 301 5.74 -1.17 -23.77
N GLU A 302 5.31 -2.35 -24.23
CA GLU A 302 4.23 -2.50 -25.19
C GLU A 302 2.95 -3.04 -24.56
N ASN A 303 3.07 -4.03 -23.68
CA ASN A 303 1.93 -4.70 -23.07
C ASN A 303 2.29 -5.23 -21.67
N SER A 304 1.96 -4.44 -20.65
CA SER A 304 2.09 -4.86 -19.25
C SER A 304 1.13 -5.97 -18.83
N GLY A 305 0.12 -6.27 -19.64
CA GLY A 305 -0.99 -7.15 -19.30
C GLY A 305 -2.00 -6.53 -18.33
N ASN A 306 -1.92 -5.22 -18.08
CA ASN A 306 -2.81 -4.52 -17.17
C ASN A 306 -3.93 -3.78 -17.92
N VAL A 307 -5.18 -4.08 -17.56
CA VAL A 307 -6.39 -3.53 -18.22
C VAL A 307 -6.44 -2.00 -18.16
N ALA A 308 -6.01 -1.38 -17.06
CA ALA A 308 -6.05 0.07 -16.91
C ALA A 308 -5.00 0.77 -17.79
N LEU A 309 -3.79 0.22 -17.89
CA LEU A 309 -2.75 0.76 -18.78
C LEU A 309 -3.13 0.58 -20.26
N GLU A 310 -3.67 -0.57 -20.63
CA GLU A 310 -4.19 -0.83 -21.99
C GLU A 310 -5.29 0.18 -22.34
N LEU A 311 -6.23 0.43 -21.42
CA LEU A 311 -7.28 1.43 -21.60
C LEU A 311 -6.72 2.83 -21.81
N ILE A 312 -5.77 3.27 -20.97
CA ILE A 312 -5.14 4.60 -21.10
C ILE A 312 -4.43 4.70 -22.46
N ALA A 313 -3.64 3.71 -22.84
CA ALA A 313 -2.95 3.65 -24.13
C ALA A 313 -3.94 3.81 -25.29
N LYS A 314 -5.09 3.13 -25.23
CA LYS A 314 -6.17 3.24 -26.22
C LYS A 314 -6.83 4.61 -26.23
N VAL A 315 -7.16 5.17 -25.07
CA VAL A 315 -7.84 6.47 -24.95
C VAL A 315 -6.97 7.61 -25.49
N PHE A 316 -5.66 7.57 -25.26
CA PHE A 316 -4.72 8.58 -25.73
C PHE A 316 -4.09 8.26 -27.09
N ASN A 317 -4.32 7.05 -27.62
CA ASN A 317 -3.72 6.55 -28.87
C ASN A 317 -2.17 6.62 -28.83
N ILE A 318 -1.59 6.08 -27.76
CA ILE A 318 -0.15 6.03 -27.47
C ILE A 318 0.25 4.62 -27.05
N PRO A 319 1.54 4.24 -27.14
CA PRO A 319 2.04 3.02 -26.50
C PRO A 319 2.05 3.16 -24.96
N GLU A 320 1.98 2.03 -24.24
CA GLU A 320 2.00 2.04 -22.77
C GLU A 320 3.26 2.70 -22.19
N SER A 321 4.40 2.58 -22.86
CA SER A 321 5.68 3.21 -22.48
C SER A 321 5.63 4.74 -22.36
N HIS A 322 4.63 5.40 -22.96
CA HIS A 322 4.43 6.84 -22.84
C HIS A 322 3.60 7.23 -21.59
N ILE A 323 2.99 6.27 -20.91
CA ILE A 323 2.28 6.47 -19.65
C ILE A 323 3.31 6.43 -18.53
N LYS A 324 3.60 7.57 -17.91
CA LYS A 324 4.66 7.72 -16.89
C LYS A 324 4.11 8.31 -15.59
N GLY A 325 4.96 8.52 -14.59
CA GLY A 325 4.60 9.29 -13.40
C GLY A 325 3.51 8.62 -12.56
N LEU A 326 3.52 7.28 -12.56
CA LEU A 326 2.50 6.47 -11.89
C LEU A 326 2.57 6.67 -10.38
N ARG A 327 1.47 7.14 -9.78
CA ARG A 327 1.40 7.35 -8.33
C ARG A 327 0.02 6.99 -7.79
N THR A 328 -0.02 6.21 -6.72
CA THR A 328 -1.28 5.94 -6.02
C THR A 328 -1.84 7.23 -5.42
N LEU A 329 -3.12 7.54 -5.64
CA LEU A 329 -3.82 8.67 -5.00
C LEU A 329 -4.77 8.19 -3.89
N LYS A 330 -5.55 7.15 -4.18
CA LYS A 330 -6.50 6.56 -3.23
C LYS A 330 -6.58 5.06 -3.49
N ALA A 331 -6.34 4.26 -2.47
CA ALA A 331 -6.53 2.81 -2.52
C ALA A 331 -7.63 2.43 -1.51
N GLY A 332 -8.88 2.79 -1.81
CA GLY A 332 -10.04 2.47 -0.99
C GLY A 332 -10.86 1.32 -1.58
N MET A 333 -11.82 0.81 -0.81
CA MET A 333 -12.70 -0.27 -1.31
C MET A 333 -13.67 0.21 -2.40
N THR A 334 -14.11 1.47 -2.34
CA THR A 334 -15.10 2.00 -3.29
C THR A 334 -14.50 2.21 -4.68
N ASN A 335 -13.31 2.80 -4.73
CA ASN A 335 -12.59 3.14 -5.96
C ASN A 335 -11.07 3.10 -5.68
N LYS A 336 -10.31 2.57 -6.64
CA LYS A 336 -8.85 2.66 -6.69
C LYS A 336 -8.47 3.74 -7.70
N SER A 337 -7.68 4.72 -7.29
CA SER A 337 -7.29 5.85 -8.14
C SER A 337 -5.79 6.02 -8.16
N PHE A 338 -5.25 6.26 -9.35
CA PHE A 338 -3.84 6.56 -9.54
C PHE A 338 -3.66 7.74 -10.50
N LEU A 339 -2.61 8.52 -10.26
CA LEU A 339 -2.10 9.56 -11.13
C LEU A 339 -1.22 8.93 -12.20
N PHE A 340 -1.25 9.48 -13.41
CA PHE A 340 -0.33 9.19 -14.48
C PHE A 340 -0.10 10.44 -15.34
N GLU A 341 0.97 10.43 -16.12
CA GLU A 341 1.37 11.51 -17.01
C GLU A 341 1.43 11.03 -18.46
N VAL A 342 0.94 11.88 -19.37
CA VAL A 342 1.06 11.75 -20.83
C VAL A 342 1.39 13.12 -21.39
N ASP A 343 2.45 13.22 -22.19
CA ASP A 343 2.92 14.49 -22.82
C ASP A 343 3.00 15.66 -21.82
N ASP A 344 3.68 15.44 -20.68
CA ASP A 344 3.87 16.39 -19.58
C ASP A 344 2.57 16.94 -18.96
N LYS A 345 1.47 16.20 -19.09
CA LYS A 345 0.18 16.52 -18.47
C LYS A 345 -0.25 15.40 -17.54
N SER A 346 -0.69 15.79 -16.36
CA SER A 346 -1.16 14.92 -15.30
C SER A 346 -2.64 14.54 -15.47
N TYR A 347 -2.96 13.28 -15.24
CA TYR A 347 -4.30 12.70 -15.31
C TYR A 347 -4.56 11.75 -14.16
N ILE A 348 -5.81 11.57 -13.79
CA ILE A 348 -6.25 10.57 -12.82
C ILE A 348 -6.99 9.47 -13.57
N CYS A 349 -6.63 8.21 -13.31
CA CYS A 349 -7.45 7.06 -13.67
C CYS A 349 -8.10 6.50 -12.40
N ARG A 350 -9.44 6.45 -12.38
CA ARG A 350 -10.27 5.85 -11.34
C ARG A 350 -10.80 4.52 -11.84
N ILE A 351 -10.44 3.47 -11.12
CA ILE A 351 -10.89 2.09 -11.30
C ILE A 351 -11.94 1.80 -10.22
N PRO A 352 -13.15 1.38 -10.58
CA PRO A 352 -14.16 1.04 -9.58
C PRO A 352 -13.77 -0.21 -8.79
N GLY A 353 -14.12 -0.24 -7.50
CA GLY A 353 -13.85 -1.37 -6.63
C GLY A 353 -14.71 -2.59 -6.98
N LYS A 354 -14.11 -3.79 -6.95
CA LYS A 354 -14.85 -5.04 -7.19
C LYS A 354 -15.98 -5.19 -6.17
N GLY A 355 -17.20 -5.46 -6.63
CA GLY A 355 -18.38 -5.68 -5.78
C GLY A 355 -19.06 -4.42 -5.25
N THR A 356 -18.61 -3.23 -5.66
CA THR A 356 -19.19 -1.94 -5.22
C THR A 356 -20.48 -1.57 -5.96
N ASP A 357 -20.87 -2.34 -6.98
CA ASP A 357 -22.10 -2.14 -7.77
C ASP A 357 -23.37 -2.23 -6.92
N VAL A 358 -23.28 -2.91 -5.76
CA VAL A 358 -24.36 -3.02 -4.77
C VAL A 358 -24.59 -1.71 -4.03
N LEU A 359 -23.56 -0.87 -3.91
CA LEU A 359 -23.59 0.40 -3.18
C LEU A 359 -23.75 1.60 -4.12
N ILE A 360 -23.10 1.56 -5.30
CA ILE A 360 -22.99 2.68 -6.23
C ILE A 360 -23.46 2.28 -7.62
N ASN A 361 -24.36 3.08 -8.19
CA ASN A 361 -24.83 2.91 -9.55
C ASN A 361 -23.98 3.74 -10.52
N ARG A 362 -23.08 3.07 -11.26
CA ARG A 362 -22.14 3.71 -12.21
C ARG A 362 -22.85 4.37 -13.39
N SER A 363 -23.97 3.81 -13.84
CA SER A 363 -24.81 4.44 -14.87
C SER A 363 -25.35 5.78 -14.40
N ASN A 364 -25.79 5.87 -13.14
CA ASN A 364 -26.28 7.11 -12.56
C ASN A 364 -25.19 8.17 -12.46
N GLU A 365 -23.97 7.79 -12.02
CA GLU A 365 -22.82 8.70 -12.00
C GLU A 365 -22.52 9.24 -13.41
N TYR A 366 -22.45 8.35 -14.41
CA TYR A 366 -22.24 8.73 -15.81
C TYR A 366 -23.30 9.71 -16.31
N ASP A 367 -24.58 9.42 -16.08
CA ASP A 367 -25.69 10.26 -16.52
C ASP A 367 -25.64 11.65 -15.87
N CYS A 368 -25.21 11.76 -14.60
CA CYS A 368 -24.95 13.03 -13.94
C CYS A 368 -23.83 13.83 -14.62
N TYR A 369 -22.65 13.24 -14.88
CA TYR A 369 -21.56 13.94 -15.56
C TYR A 369 -21.97 14.42 -16.97
N MET A 370 -22.74 13.62 -17.70
CA MET A 370 -23.22 14.02 -19.02
C MET A 370 -24.21 15.20 -18.93
N ALA A 371 -25.07 15.19 -17.91
CA ALA A 371 -26.07 16.24 -17.71
C ALA A 371 -25.46 17.60 -17.34
N VAL A 372 -24.33 17.63 -16.62
CA VAL A 372 -23.67 18.88 -16.18
C VAL A 372 -22.46 19.30 -17.03
N LYS A 373 -22.15 18.58 -18.11
CA LYS A 373 -20.94 18.76 -18.93
C LYS A 373 -20.74 20.21 -19.41
N ASP A 374 -21.83 20.86 -19.82
CA ASP A 374 -21.81 22.21 -20.39
C ASP A 374 -21.78 23.32 -19.32
N LEU A 375 -21.99 22.97 -18.05
CA LEU A 375 -21.85 23.92 -16.93
C LEU A 375 -20.38 24.18 -16.58
N HIS A 376 -19.47 23.31 -17.04
CA HIS A 376 -18.03 23.40 -16.76
C HIS A 376 -17.69 23.49 -15.26
N ILE A 377 -18.55 22.94 -14.40
CA ILE A 377 -18.36 22.89 -12.93
C ILE A 377 -17.58 21.66 -12.47
N THR A 378 -17.47 20.62 -13.30
CA THR A 378 -16.77 19.37 -12.94
C THR A 378 -15.30 19.38 -13.32
N GLU A 379 -14.57 18.35 -12.89
CA GLU A 379 -13.30 18.02 -13.51
C GLU A 379 -13.47 17.73 -15.01
N LYS A 380 -12.39 17.95 -15.78
CA LYS A 380 -12.42 17.66 -17.22
C LYS A 380 -12.30 16.15 -17.41
N ILE A 381 -13.40 15.52 -17.82
CA ILE A 381 -13.45 14.11 -18.19
C ILE A 381 -12.81 13.91 -19.56
N ILE A 382 -11.83 12.99 -19.64
CA ILE A 382 -11.18 12.55 -20.87
C ILE A 382 -11.87 11.29 -21.40
N TYR A 383 -12.18 10.36 -20.48
CA TYR A 383 -12.88 9.13 -20.76
C TYR A 383 -13.74 8.76 -19.56
N PHE A 384 -14.95 8.26 -19.80
CA PHE A 384 -15.78 7.66 -18.77
C PHE A 384 -16.63 6.57 -19.41
N ASP A 385 -16.49 5.35 -18.92
CA ASP A 385 -17.27 4.21 -19.37
C ASP A 385 -18.50 4.00 -18.49
N LYS A 386 -19.68 3.90 -19.12
CA LYS A 386 -20.96 3.78 -18.44
C LYS A 386 -21.14 2.42 -17.76
N GLU A 387 -20.62 1.35 -18.36
CA GLU A 387 -20.82 -0.02 -17.90
C GLU A 387 -19.76 -0.42 -16.86
N SER A 388 -18.49 -0.31 -17.21
CA SER A 388 -17.39 -0.70 -16.32
C SER A 388 -17.11 0.33 -15.24
N GLY A 389 -17.55 1.59 -15.39
CA GLY A 389 -17.31 2.67 -14.42
C GLY A 389 -15.89 3.25 -14.44
N TYR A 390 -15.01 2.80 -15.36
CA TYR A 390 -13.67 3.38 -15.52
C TYR A 390 -13.75 4.85 -15.90
N LYS A 391 -13.01 5.71 -15.21
CA LYS A 391 -12.99 7.15 -15.46
C LYS A 391 -11.57 7.69 -15.54
N ILE A 392 -11.27 8.41 -16.61
CA ILE A 392 -10.03 9.17 -16.77
C ILE A 392 -10.38 10.65 -16.79
N SER A 393 -9.79 11.41 -15.89
CA SER A 393 -9.97 12.86 -15.79
C SER A 393 -8.65 13.60 -15.73
N LYS A 394 -8.69 14.89 -16.06
CA LYS A 394 -7.53 15.77 -15.91
C LYS A 394 -7.20 15.96 -14.43
N PHE A 395 -5.93 15.82 -14.07
CA PHE A 395 -5.41 16.33 -12.80
C PHE A 395 -5.05 17.81 -12.94
N TYR A 396 -5.32 18.60 -11.91
CA TYR A 396 -5.02 20.03 -11.92
C TYR A 396 -3.79 20.29 -11.04
N ASP A 397 -2.62 20.46 -11.66
CA ASP A 397 -1.39 20.75 -10.93
C ASP A 397 -1.50 22.06 -10.14
N GLY A 398 -0.97 22.06 -8.92
CA GLY A 398 -1.08 23.19 -7.99
C GLY A 398 -2.50 23.48 -7.49
N SER A 399 -3.45 22.55 -7.68
CA SER A 399 -4.77 22.65 -7.06
C SER A 399 -4.74 22.25 -5.59
N LYS A 400 -5.75 22.73 -4.85
CA LYS A 400 -6.01 22.37 -3.46
C LYS A 400 -7.49 22.09 -3.25
N ASN A 401 -7.80 21.30 -2.24
CA ASN A 401 -9.18 21.18 -1.75
C ASN A 401 -9.60 22.48 -1.06
N ALA A 402 -10.91 22.76 -1.02
CA ALA A 402 -11.43 23.90 -0.29
C ALA A 402 -11.25 23.68 1.22
N ASP A 403 -10.92 24.77 1.94
CA ASP A 403 -10.91 24.77 3.40
C ASP A 403 -12.31 25.13 3.91
N ALA A 404 -12.93 24.19 4.63
CA ALA A 404 -14.23 24.40 5.26
C ALA A 404 -14.23 25.66 6.15
N PHE A 405 -13.17 25.91 6.91
CA PHE A 405 -13.16 27.04 7.84
C PHE A 405 -12.79 28.38 7.18
N ASN A 406 -12.47 28.37 5.88
CA ASN A 406 -12.26 29.58 5.09
C ASN A 406 -13.58 30.09 4.50
N LYS A 407 -14.08 31.20 5.05
CA LYS A 407 -15.35 31.81 4.64
C LYS A 407 -15.42 32.20 3.16
N GLU A 408 -14.31 32.69 2.59
CA GLU A 408 -14.28 33.10 1.18
C GLU A 408 -14.35 31.89 0.25
N GLU A 409 -13.64 30.81 0.59
CA GLU A 409 -13.66 29.57 -0.18
C GLU A 409 -15.05 28.93 -0.11
N MET A 410 -15.64 28.83 1.09
CA MET A 410 -16.98 28.28 1.26
C MET A 410 -18.07 29.10 0.57
N ALA A 411 -17.96 30.42 0.53
CA ALA A 411 -18.88 31.25 -0.24
C ALA A 411 -18.84 30.91 -1.74
N ARG A 412 -17.65 30.57 -2.27
CA ARG A 412 -17.49 30.14 -3.66
C ARG A 412 -18.00 28.72 -3.89
N CYS A 413 -17.82 27.81 -2.94
CA CYS A 413 -18.41 26.46 -2.98
C CYS A 413 -19.95 26.56 -3.05
N MET A 414 -20.55 27.39 -2.20
CA MET A 414 -22.00 27.60 -2.18
C MET A 414 -22.51 28.28 -3.45
N GLU A 415 -21.74 29.19 -4.05
CA GLU A 415 -22.08 29.77 -5.34
C GLU A 415 -22.10 28.74 -6.47
N LEU A 416 -21.16 27.80 -6.48
CA LEU A 416 -21.14 26.70 -7.44
C LEU A 416 -22.36 25.79 -7.27
N LEU A 417 -22.68 25.38 -6.03
CA LEU A 417 -23.88 24.58 -5.75
C LEU A 417 -25.16 25.32 -6.16
N ARG A 418 -25.24 26.62 -5.85
CA ARG A 418 -26.37 27.44 -6.27
C ARG A 418 -26.51 27.48 -7.78
N THR A 419 -25.40 27.66 -8.50
CA THR A 419 -25.37 27.63 -9.97
C THR A 419 -25.90 26.30 -10.50
N LEU A 420 -25.49 25.18 -9.92
CA LEU A 420 -26.01 23.85 -10.25
C LEU A 420 -27.54 23.78 -10.03
N HIS A 421 -28.01 24.18 -8.86
CA HIS A 421 -29.41 24.05 -8.46
C HIS A 421 -30.36 25.00 -9.22
N GLU A 422 -29.88 26.14 -9.68
CA GLU A 422 -30.66 27.09 -10.49
C GLU A 422 -30.80 26.64 -11.95
N THR A 423 -30.01 25.66 -12.41
CA THR A 423 -30.17 25.07 -13.75
C THR A 423 -31.42 24.18 -13.85
N ASP A 424 -31.92 23.97 -15.08
CA ASP A 424 -33.00 23.01 -15.36
C ASP A 424 -32.46 21.62 -15.75
N VAL A 425 -31.24 21.30 -15.34
CA VAL A 425 -30.61 20.00 -15.60
C VAL A 425 -31.38 18.91 -14.83
N LYS A 426 -31.69 17.82 -15.52
CA LYS A 426 -32.44 16.69 -14.97
C LYS A 426 -31.80 15.37 -15.35
N VAL A 427 -31.84 14.43 -14.42
CA VAL A 427 -31.48 13.01 -14.61
C VAL A 427 -32.69 12.14 -14.26
N SER A 428 -32.68 10.88 -14.70
CA SER A 428 -33.82 9.97 -14.54
C SER A 428 -33.97 9.37 -13.13
N HIS A 429 -32.95 9.52 -12.28
CA HIS A 429 -32.93 8.99 -10.92
C HIS A 429 -33.02 10.08 -9.85
N ARG A 430 -33.45 9.67 -8.66
CA ARG A 430 -33.63 10.52 -7.48
C ARG A 430 -32.75 10.02 -6.35
N PHE A 431 -32.29 10.93 -5.50
CA PHE A 431 -31.79 10.55 -4.19
C PHE A 431 -32.93 10.58 -3.18
N ASP A 432 -33.21 9.44 -2.55
CA ASP A 432 -34.20 9.31 -1.49
C ASP A 432 -33.50 8.95 -0.18
N ILE A 433 -33.49 9.90 0.76
CA ILE A 433 -32.82 9.71 2.05
C ILE A 433 -33.54 8.66 2.93
N ALA A 434 -34.86 8.51 2.79
CA ALA A 434 -35.62 7.51 3.53
C ALA A 434 -35.25 6.10 3.06
N GLU A 435 -35.23 5.89 1.74
CA GLU A 435 -34.80 4.62 1.14
C GLU A 435 -33.39 4.24 1.59
N ARG A 436 -32.46 5.23 1.64
CA ARG A 436 -31.08 4.98 2.08
C ARG A 436 -30.97 4.66 3.56
N ILE A 437 -31.75 5.31 4.42
CA ILE A 437 -31.82 4.98 5.85
C ILE A 437 -32.33 3.54 6.02
N ASP A 438 -33.40 3.15 5.33
CA ASP A 438 -33.94 1.78 5.38
C ASP A 438 -32.91 0.76 4.88
N TYR A 439 -32.23 1.08 3.78
CA TYR A 439 -31.19 0.24 3.21
C TYR A 439 -30.06 -0.05 4.20
N TYR A 440 -29.47 0.97 4.83
CA TYR A 440 -28.40 0.76 5.81
C TYR A 440 -28.89 0.16 7.11
N THR A 441 -30.13 0.44 7.53
CA THR A 441 -30.76 -0.23 8.68
C THR A 441 -30.81 -1.74 8.44
N GLY A 442 -31.32 -2.18 7.29
CA GLY A 442 -31.36 -3.59 6.91
C GLY A 442 -29.99 -4.25 6.74
N LEU A 443 -28.96 -3.48 6.33
CA LEU A 443 -27.58 -3.98 6.32
C LEU A 443 -27.05 -4.20 7.74
N CYS A 444 -27.24 -3.23 8.64
CA CYS A 444 -26.84 -3.35 10.05
C CYS A 444 -27.50 -4.56 10.71
N GLU A 445 -28.81 -4.74 10.54
CA GLU A 445 -29.56 -5.90 11.08
C GLU A 445 -28.99 -7.25 10.63
N LYS A 446 -28.54 -7.34 9.37
CA LYS A 446 -27.94 -8.56 8.81
C LYS A 446 -26.50 -8.79 9.27
N SER A 447 -25.79 -7.75 9.68
CA SER A 447 -24.36 -7.79 9.98
C SER A 447 -24.00 -7.78 11.47
N GLY A 448 -24.96 -7.55 12.38
CA GLY A 448 -24.68 -7.47 13.82
C GLY A 448 -25.63 -6.59 14.65
N GLY A 449 -26.58 -5.92 14.00
CA GLY A 449 -27.49 -4.96 14.61
C GLY A 449 -26.91 -3.54 14.68
N ILE A 450 -27.59 -2.66 15.41
CA ILE A 450 -27.18 -1.27 15.63
C ILE A 450 -26.78 -1.07 17.08
N SER A 451 -25.54 -0.64 17.32
CA SER A 451 -24.94 -0.56 18.67
C SER A 451 -25.23 0.75 19.44
N PHE A 452 -26.36 1.40 19.18
CA PHE A 452 -26.81 2.59 19.92
C PHE A 452 -28.02 2.25 20.79
N GLU A 453 -27.90 2.45 22.11
CA GLU A 453 -28.92 2.09 23.10
C GLU A 453 -30.29 2.77 22.87
N ASP A 454 -30.30 4.00 22.35
CA ASP A 454 -31.51 4.77 22.10
C ASP A 454 -31.93 4.81 20.62
N VAL A 455 -31.42 3.88 19.80
CA VAL A 455 -31.64 3.87 18.34
C VAL A 455 -33.11 3.85 17.96
N GLU A 456 -33.96 3.10 18.68
CA GLU A 456 -35.38 3.02 18.37
C GLU A 456 -36.08 4.38 18.50
N GLU A 457 -35.70 5.15 19.52
CA GLU A 457 -36.26 6.48 19.76
C GLU A 457 -35.73 7.49 18.74
N VAL A 458 -34.42 7.44 18.43
CA VAL A 458 -33.84 8.29 17.40
C VAL A 458 -34.42 7.98 16.02
N HIS A 459 -34.65 6.71 15.70
CA HIS A 459 -35.30 6.31 14.45
C HIS A 459 -36.72 6.88 14.33
N LYS A 460 -37.53 6.78 15.38
CA LYS A 460 -38.87 7.40 15.41
C LYS A 460 -38.80 8.91 15.17
N ASN A 461 -37.84 9.58 15.80
CA ASN A 461 -37.59 11.00 15.61
C ASN A 461 -37.22 11.33 14.15
N MET A 462 -36.41 10.49 13.49
CA MET A 462 -36.10 10.65 12.07
C MET A 462 -37.32 10.45 11.17
N MET A 463 -38.20 9.48 11.48
CA MET A 463 -39.45 9.30 10.74
C MET A 463 -40.36 10.53 10.82
N LEU A 464 -40.44 11.18 11.98
CA LEU A 464 -41.16 12.45 12.13
C LEU A 464 -40.60 13.56 11.23
N LEU A 465 -39.28 13.65 11.08
CA LEU A 465 -38.64 14.61 10.17
C LEU A 465 -38.91 14.29 8.70
N LEU A 466 -38.92 13.02 8.31
CA LEU A 466 -39.27 12.61 6.95
C LEU A 466 -40.71 13.00 6.62
N ASP A 467 -41.65 12.77 7.53
CA ASP A 467 -43.05 13.16 7.34
C ASP A 467 -43.24 14.68 7.32
N LEU A 468 -42.48 15.41 8.14
CA LEU A 468 -42.43 16.87 8.09
C LEU A 468 -41.97 17.37 6.71
N LEU A 469 -40.88 16.80 6.16
CA LEU A 469 -40.34 17.17 4.85
C LEU A 469 -41.31 16.87 3.70
N LYS A 470 -42.05 15.75 3.76
CA LYS A 470 -43.10 15.42 2.77
C LYS A 470 -44.19 16.50 2.69
N GLY A 471 -44.51 17.13 3.82
CA GLY A 471 -45.50 18.20 3.91
C GLY A 471 -45.01 19.57 3.42
N MET A 472 -43.70 19.73 3.20
CA MET A 472 -43.10 21.00 2.79
C MET A 472 -43.00 21.13 1.27
N LYS A 473 -43.19 22.35 0.76
CA LYS A 473 -42.98 22.64 -0.66
C LYS A 473 -41.50 22.45 -0.99
N SER A 474 -41.18 21.57 -1.92
CA SER A 474 -39.81 21.33 -2.41
C SER A 474 -39.76 21.40 -3.92
N GLU A 475 -38.72 22.04 -4.46
CA GLU A 475 -38.39 21.98 -5.87
C GLU A 475 -37.28 20.95 -6.05
N SER A 476 -37.54 19.92 -6.87
CA SER A 476 -36.56 18.88 -7.13
C SER A 476 -35.55 19.37 -8.17
N ARG A 477 -34.27 19.43 -7.79
CA ARG A 477 -33.14 19.83 -8.64
C ARG A 477 -32.07 18.75 -8.60
N LEU A 478 -31.17 18.73 -9.58
CA LEU A 478 -29.99 17.87 -9.53
C LEU A 478 -29.09 18.34 -8.38
N CYS A 479 -28.89 17.50 -7.38
CA CYS A 479 -28.05 17.75 -6.22
C CYS A 479 -26.83 16.81 -6.24
N HIS A 480 -25.71 17.26 -5.68
CA HIS A 480 -24.48 16.48 -5.60
C HIS A 480 -24.56 15.37 -4.55
N ILE A 481 -25.27 15.62 -3.45
CA ILE A 481 -25.46 14.77 -2.26
C ILE A 481 -24.20 14.59 -1.41
N ASP A 482 -23.01 14.61 -1.99
CA ASP A 482 -21.73 14.48 -1.28
C ASP A 482 -20.87 15.75 -1.35
N SER A 483 -21.45 16.88 -0.96
CA SER A 483 -20.84 18.23 -1.03
C SER A 483 -19.86 18.51 0.11
N VAL A 484 -18.99 17.56 0.46
CA VAL A 484 -17.89 17.78 1.41
C VAL A 484 -16.86 18.75 0.83
N ALA A 485 -16.21 19.56 1.68
CA ALA A 485 -15.19 20.52 1.27
C ALA A 485 -14.06 19.89 0.42
N ASP A 486 -13.70 18.64 0.72
CA ASP A 486 -12.72 17.84 -0.02
C ASP A 486 -13.13 17.57 -1.49
N ASN A 487 -14.43 17.57 -1.80
CA ASN A 487 -14.91 17.39 -3.18
C ASN A 487 -14.90 18.70 -3.99
N PHE A 488 -14.59 19.84 -3.36
CA PHE A 488 -14.35 21.11 -4.05
C PHE A 488 -12.86 21.33 -4.28
N ILE A 489 -12.47 21.39 -5.55
CA ILE A 489 -11.09 21.64 -5.96
C ILE A 489 -10.96 23.09 -6.42
N ILE A 490 -10.07 23.84 -5.77
CA ILE A 490 -9.62 25.17 -6.20
C ILE A 490 -8.34 24.98 -7.02
N THR A 491 -8.47 25.24 -8.32
CA THR A 491 -7.37 25.15 -9.30
C THR A 491 -6.40 26.32 -9.18
N ALA A 492 -5.18 26.17 -9.73
CA ALA A 492 -4.15 27.22 -9.70
C ALA A 492 -4.57 28.52 -10.41
N ASP A 493 -5.45 28.46 -11.43
CA ASP A 493 -6.07 29.64 -12.05
C ASP A 493 -7.31 30.14 -11.28
N ASN A 494 -7.42 29.75 -10.02
CA ASN A 494 -8.44 30.13 -9.07
C ASN A 494 -9.88 29.83 -9.54
N LYS A 495 -10.09 28.76 -10.31
CA LYS A 495 -11.43 28.23 -10.61
C LYS A 495 -11.80 27.14 -9.62
N ILE A 496 -13.07 27.07 -9.25
CA ILE A 496 -13.60 26.00 -8.40
C ILE A 496 -14.24 24.90 -9.26
N LYS A 497 -13.95 23.65 -8.91
CA LYS A 497 -14.50 22.45 -9.54
C LYS A 497 -15.13 21.56 -8.46
N LEU A 498 -16.23 20.89 -8.79
CA LEU A 498 -16.88 19.91 -7.92
C LEU A 498 -16.70 18.51 -8.52
N ILE A 499 -16.14 17.61 -7.74
CA ILE A 499 -15.81 16.24 -8.15
C ILE A 499 -16.61 15.20 -7.35
N ASP A 500 -16.55 13.94 -7.80
CA ASP A 500 -17.13 12.76 -7.11
C ASP A 500 -18.67 12.70 -7.04
N TRP A 501 -19.30 12.75 -8.21
CA TRP A 501 -20.75 12.75 -8.42
C TRP A 501 -21.44 11.37 -8.24
N GLU A 502 -20.85 10.44 -7.49
CA GLU A 502 -21.32 9.05 -7.42
C GLU A 502 -22.65 8.87 -6.68
N TYR A 503 -23.01 9.82 -5.79
CA TYR A 503 -24.29 9.87 -5.08
C TYR A 503 -25.29 10.86 -5.67
N ALA A 504 -24.90 11.62 -6.69
CA ALA A 504 -25.69 12.71 -7.23
C ALA A 504 -27.03 12.23 -7.80
N GLY A 505 -28.07 13.03 -7.66
CA GLY A 505 -29.42 12.70 -8.13
C GLY A 505 -30.41 13.83 -7.89
N MET A 506 -31.64 13.68 -8.42
CA MET A 506 -32.69 14.67 -8.19
C MET A 506 -33.10 14.69 -6.71
N ALA A 507 -33.03 15.83 -6.02
CA ALA A 507 -33.39 15.99 -4.60
C ALA A 507 -33.77 17.45 -4.27
N ASP A 508 -34.02 17.76 -2.98
CA ASP A 508 -34.19 19.15 -2.51
C ASP A 508 -32.81 19.82 -2.39
N PRO A 509 -32.56 20.98 -3.02
CA PRO A 509 -31.28 21.69 -2.99
C PRO A 509 -30.67 21.93 -1.60
N ILE A 510 -31.49 22.07 -0.56
CA ILE A 510 -31.01 22.33 0.80
C ILE A 510 -30.24 21.12 1.35
N ILE A 511 -30.45 19.91 0.82
CA ILE A 511 -29.72 18.71 1.25
C ILE A 511 -28.21 18.87 1.03
N ASP A 512 -27.77 19.49 -0.07
CA ASP A 512 -26.33 19.70 -0.31
C ASP A 512 -25.72 20.70 0.67
N VAL A 513 -26.51 21.69 1.13
CA VAL A 513 -26.04 22.62 2.17
C VAL A 513 -25.92 21.90 3.51
N ALA A 514 -26.90 21.05 3.84
CA ALA A 514 -26.89 20.24 5.05
C ALA A 514 -25.74 19.22 5.07
N MET A 515 -25.51 18.53 3.96
CA MET A 515 -24.39 17.58 3.79
C MET A 515 -23.05 18.28 3.96
N CYS A 516 -22.86 19.42 3.28
CA CYS A 516 -21.66 20.24 3.45
C CYS A 516 -21.42 20.64 4.91
N ALA A 517 -22.47 21.02 5.64
CA ALA A 517 -22.38 21.42 7.04
C ALA A 517 -21.96 20.25 7.96
N ILE A 518 -22.58 19.08 7.82
CA ILE A 518 -22.25 17.93 8.69
C ILE A 518 -20.86 17.36 8.41
N TYR A 519 -20.43 17.32 7.14
CA TYR A 519 -19.09 16.84 6.79
C TYR A 519 -17.99 17.80 7.26
N SER A 520 -18.32 19.09 7.36
CA SER A 520 -17.41 20.13 7.87
C SER A 520 -17.47 20.27 9.40
N TYR A 521 -18.25 19.42 10.08
CA TYR A 521 -18.49 19.46 11.52
C TYR A 521 -18.97 20.82 12.04
N TYR A 522 -19.81 21.50 11.25
CA TYR A 522 -20.37 22.79 11.65
C TYR A 522 -21.36 22.69 12.78
N ASP A 523 -21.29 23.64 13.70
CA ASP A 523 -22.36 23.90 14.65
C ASP A 523 -23.56 24.59 13.97
N LYS A 524 -24.61 24.85 14.75
CA LYS A 524 -25.81 25.51 14.26
C LYS A 524 -25.52 26.89 13.66
N SER A 525 -24.70 27.71 14.33
CA SER A 525 -24.43 29.07 13.87
C SER A 525 -23.70 29.07 12.53
N GLN A 526 -22.76 28.14 12.36
CA GLN A 526 -22.02 27.97 11.11
C GLN A 526 -22.92 27.41 10.00
N ALA A 527 -23.81 26.47 10.30
CA ALA A 527 -24.77 25.96 9.33
C ALA A 527 -25.78 27.03 8.89
N ASP A 528 -26.22 27.89 9.80
CA ASP A 528 -27.09 29.04 9.50
C ASP A 528 -26.38 30.04 8.57
N GLU A 529 -25.11 30.38 8.86
CA GLU A 529 -24.27 31.24 8.01
C GLU A 529 -24.07 30.63 6.62
N LEU A 530 -23.84 29.31 6.54
CA LEU A 530 -23.66 28.60 5.27
C LEU A 530 -24.94 28.66 4.41
N LEU A 531 -26.11 28.44 5.02
CA LEU A 531 -27.39 28.53 4.31
C LEU A 531 -27.68 29.96 3.83
N GLU A 532 -27.42 30.97 4.66
CA GLU A 532 -27.56 32.37 4.26
C GLU A 532 -26.63 32.72 3.09
N THR A 533 -25.40 32.20 3.12
CA THR A 533 -24.40 32.36 2.04
C THR A 533 -24.89 31.75 0.73
N TYR A 534 -25.42 30.52 0.78
CA TYR A 534 -26.02 29.84 -0.38
C TYR A 534 -27.23 30.60 -0.93
N LEU A 535 -28.15 31.02 -0.06
CA LEU A 535 -29.37 31.72 -0.46
C LEU A 535 -29.13 33.17 -0.90
N LYS A 536 -27.99 33.78 -0.54
CA LYS A 536 -27.69 35.23 -0.70
C LYS A 536 -28.76 36.13 -0.09
N ARG A 537 -29.46 35.63 0.92
CA ARG A 537 -30.46 36.33 1.71
C ARG A 537 -30.68 35.59 3.00
N LYS A 538 -31.28 36.28 3.96
CA LYS A 538 -31.74 35.65 5.20
C LYS A 538 -32.70 34.47 4.90
N PRO A 539 -32.45 33.28 5.45
CA PRO A 539 -33.35 32.13 5.29
C PRO A 539 -34.71 32.36 5.96
N LEU A 540 -35.75 31.77 5.38
CA LEU A 540 -37.09 31.70 5.97
C LEU A 540 -37.15 30.55 6.99
N THR A 541 -38.14 30.59 7.89
CA THR A 541 -38.33 29.55 8.92
C THR A 541 -38.41 28.14 8.33
N ASP A 542 -39.12 27.95 7.21
CA ASP A 542 -39.23 26.65 6.56
C ASP A 542 -37.90 26.17 5.97
N GLU A 543 -37.01 27.07 5.56
CA GLU A 543 -35.69 26.72 5.03
C GLU A 543 -34.74 26.29 6.16
N TYR A 544 -34.83 26.94 7.33
CA TYR A 544 -34.16 26.45 8.54
C TYR A 544 -34.67 25.07 8.95
N LYS A 545 -36.00 24.85 8.93
CA LYS A 545 -36.58 23.54 9.22
C LYS A 545 -36.06 22.47 8.27
N LYS A 546 -35.97 22.76 6.97
CA LYS A 546 -35.37 21.85 5.98
C LYS A 546 -33.91 21.57 6.25
N LEU A 547 -33.10 22.62 6.45
CA LEU A 547 -31.66 22.48 6.73
C LEU A 547 -31.43 21.56 7.94
N TYR A 548 -32.07 21.87 9.07
CA TYR A 548 -31.89 21.08 10.28
C TYR A 548 -32.45 19.67 10.15
N SER A 549 -33.56 19.48 9.41
CA SER A 549 -34.10 18.14 9.14
C SER A 549 -33.13 17.31 8.32
N TYR A 550 -32.55 17.86 7.25
CA TYR A 550 -31.55 17.16 6.46
C TYR A 550 -30.25 16.93 7.23
N MET A 551 -29.78 17.87 8.05
CA MET A 551 -28.60 17.65 8.90
C MET A 551 -28.83 16.48 9.88
N ALA A 552 -30.03 16.40 10.47
CA ALA A 552 -30.38 15.31 11.37
C ALA A 552 -30.48 13.97 10.64
N LEU A 553 -31.21 13.92 9.53
CA LEU A 553 -31.41 12.70 8.73
C LEU A 553 -30.10 12.18 8.14
N SER A 554 -29.27 13.07 7.61
CA SER A 554 -27.96 12.71 7.05
C SER A 554 -26.99 12.26 8.14
N GLY A 555 -26.98 12.92 9.31
CA GLY A 555 -26.23 12.43 10.47
C GLY A 555 -26.65 11.03 10.89
N TYR A 556 -27.95 10.74 10.87
CA TYR A 556 -28.44 9.39 11.16
C TYR A 556 -28.02 8.37 10.09
N LEU A 557 -28.18 8.70 8.81
CA LEU A 557 -27.76 7.89 7.68
C LEU A 557 -26.28 7.49 7.77
N TRP A 558 -25.39 8.45 8.02
CA TRP A 558 -23.95 8.18 8.08
C TRP A 558 -23.52 7.48 9.37
N ALA A 559 -24.25 7.67 10.47
CA ALA A 559 -24.09 6.84 11.66
C ALA A 559 -24.41 5.36 11.37
N LEU A 560 -25.52 5.09 10.67
CA LEU A 560 -25.88 3.73 10.24
C LEU A 560 -24.84 3.13 9.29
N TRP A 561 -24.39 3.89 8.30
CA TRP A 561 -23.31 3.47 7.40
C TRP A 561 -22.05 3.05 8.19
N THR A 562 -21.66 3.86 9.17
CA THR A 562 -20.47 3.59 10.00
C THR A 562 -20.65 2.35 10.86
N VAL A 563 -21.85 2.12 11.40
CA VAL A 563 -22.17 0.92 12.17
C VAL A 563 -22.11 -0.34 11.30
N TYR A 564 -22.68 -0.29 10.09
CA TYR A 564 -22.55 -1.39 9.13
C TYR A 564 -21.08 -1.68 8.84
N LYS A 565 -20.27 -0.63 8.66
CA LYS A 565 -18.83 -0.76 8.44
C LYS A 565 -18.09 -1.39 9.61
N ALA A 566 -18.39 -0.98 10.84
CA ALA A 566 -17.84 -1.59 12.05
C ALA A 566 -18.22 -3.07 12.16
N ASN A 567 -19.46 -3.42 11.83
CA ASN A 567 -19.94 -4.81 11.83
C ASN A 567 -19.20 -5.71 10.84
N VAL A 568 -18.65 -5.16 9.75
CA VAL A 568 -17.82 -5.89 8.77
C VAL A 568 -16.31 -5.74 9.01
N GLY A 569 -15.91 -5.18 10.16
CA GLY A 569 -14.52 -5.11 10.61
C GLY A 569 -13.77 -3.82 10.26
N GLU A 570 -14.48 -2.74 9.90
CA GLU A 570 -13.87 -1.43 9.62
C GLU A 570 -14.26 -0.37 10.68
N GLU A 571 -13.29 0.21 11.38
CA GLU A 571 -13.54 1.25 12.39
C GLU A 571 -13.25 2.67 11.88
N PHE A 572 -14.10 3.64 12.28
CA PHE A 572 -14.02 5.05 11.90
C PHE A 572 -13.88 5.99 13.10
N GLY A 573 -13.38 5.47 14.23
CA GLY A 573 -13.17 6.24 15.46
C GLY A 573 -14.41 7.00 15.93
N GLU A 574 -14.25 8.30 16.23
CA GLU A 574 -15.33 9.17 16.74
C GLU A 574 -16.39 9.56 15.70
N TYR A 575 -16.19 9.27 14.42
CA TYR A 575 -17.06 9.73 13.34
C TYR A 575 -18.53 9.27 13.55
N SER A 576 -18.72 8.01 13.92
CA SER A 576 -20.05 7.43 14.20
C SER A 576 -20.80 8.21 15.27
N LEU A 577 -20.12 8.54 16.38
CA LEU A 577 -20.68 9.28 17.51
C LEU A 577 -21.06 10.70 17.09
N LYS A 578 -20.20 11.38 16.32
CA LYS A 578 -20.47 12.74 15.83
C LYS A 578 -21.71 12.77 14.93
N MET A 579 -21.80 11.86 13.96
CA MET A 579 -22.95 11.78 13.05
C MET A 579 -24.26 11.46 13.79
N TYR A 580 -24.20 10.55 14.78
CA TYR A 580 -25.36 10.25 15.62
C TYR A 580 -25.77 11.44 16.52
N ARG A 581 -24.81 12.27 16.95
CA ARG A 581 -25.10 13.54 17.65
C ARG A 581 -25.79 14.55 16.76
N TYR A 582 -25.37 14.69 15.49
CA TYR A 582 -26.09 15.53 14.51
C TYR A 582 -27.57 15.15 14.42
N ALA A 583 -27.87 13.85 14.33
CA ALA A 583 -29.26 13.36 14.31
C ALA A 583 -30.08 13.89 15.50
N LYS A 584 -29.53 13.76 16.71
CA LYS A 584 -30.22 14.12 17.95
C LYS A 584 -30.32 15.62 18.18
N ASP A 585 -29.24 16.34 17.92
CA ASP A 585 -29.15 17.76 18.24
C ASP A 585 -29.94 18.59 17.25
N PHE A 586 -29.88 18.28 15.95
CA PHE A 586 -30.67 19.01 14.95
C PHE A 586 -32.14 18.59 14.94
N PHE A 587 -32.51 17.37 15.36
CA PHE A 587 -33.91 17.05 15.65
C PHE A 587 -34.50 18.01 16.70
N LYS A 588 -33.76 18.27 17.79
CA LYS A 588 -34.20 19.24 18.82
C LYS A 588 -34.30 20.65 18.27
N GLU A 589 -33.41 21.07 17.37
CA GLU A 589 -33.49 22.39 16.73
C GLU A 589 -34.72 22.50 15.83
N VAL A 590 -35.08 21.46 15.07
CA VAL A 590 -36.34 21.44 14.30
C VAL A 590 -37.55 21.58 15.23
N MET A 591 -37.59 20.86 16.35
CA MET A 591 -38.71 20.91 17.30
C MET A 591 -38.87 22.26 18.01
N LYS A 592 -37.88 23.16 17.96
CA LYS A 592 -37.96 24.52 18.50
C LYS A 592 -38.63 25.51 17.53
N LEU A 593 -38.74 25.17 16.24
CA LEU A 593 -39.28 26.00 15.15
C LEU A 593 -40.70 25.59 14.79
#